data_AF-A0A917PK13-F1
#
_entry.id   AF-A0A917PK13-F1
#
_cell.length_a   1.000
_cell.length_b   1.000
_cell.length_c   1.000
_cell.angle_alpha   90.00
_cell.angle_beta   90.00
_cell.angle_gamma   90.00
#
_symmetry.space_group_name_H-M   'P 1'
#
loop_
_entity.id
_entity.type
_entity.pdbx_description
1 polymer ?
#
loop_
_entity_poly.entity_id
_entity_poly.type
_entity_poly.pdbx_seq_one_letter_code
_entity_poly.pdbx_strand_id
1 'polypeptide(L)'
;MDGKIHALVGAGTAIAVAQSTGQDAVNTTVMMGAGVMAALAPDLDTAGKLANKISLSHKTIQNLVRIIGILAGAYTWFGLTGTEKYIGLALGAFLLFIAPIFSQKLMLFLSGAAIVAGGIFISEIWVWMLGVYVVAAALVPHRSYTHSFIGWLFFAMIAYYIDQEFMIQGLYWALVLAYGSHLLTDMRFWPGNKRGIKLLLPFSRVEI
;
A
#
# COMPACT_ATOMS: atom_id res chain seq x y z
N MET A 1 -3.11 -15.00 -6.47
CA MET A 1 -3.80 -15.90 -5.51
C MET A 1 -4.55 -15.01 -4.53
N ASP A 2 -4.92 -15.46 -3.31
CA ASP A 2 -5.43 -14.52 -2.31
C ASP A 2 -4.28 -13.94 -1.47
N GLY A 3 -4.47 -12.76 -0.88
CA GLY A 3 -3.45 -12.12 -0.06
C GLY A 3 -3.04 -12.92 1.18
N LYS A 4 -3.84 -13.91 1.62
CA LYS A 4 -3.45 -14.76 2.76
C LYS A 4 -2.34 -15.73 2.35
N ILE A 5 -2.44 -16.32 1.16
CA ILE A 5 -1.40 -17.22 0.66
C ILE A 5 -0.12 -16.43 0.37
N HIS A 6 -0.21 -15.24 -0.23
CA HIS A 6 0.97 -14.39 -0.44
C HIS A 6 1.67 -14.06 0.87
N ALA A 7 0.92 -13.67 1.91
CA ALA A 7 1.48 -13.43 3.24
C ALA A 7 2.13 -14.68 3.86
N LEU A 8 1.50 -15.85 3.73
CA LEU A 8 2.01 -17.12 4.25
C LEU A 8 3.31 -17.53 3.55
N VAL A 9 3.33 -17.46 2.22
CA VAL A 9 4.52 -17.78 1.42
C VAL A 9 5.64 -16.79 1.73
N GLY A 10 5.35 -15.49 1.79
CA GLY A 10 6.32 -14.47 2.17
C GLY A 10 6.90 -14.67 3.56
N ALA A 11 6.07 -15.01 4.55
CA ALA A 11 6.53 -15.38 5.89
C ALA A 11 7.47 -16.60 5.86
N GLY A 12 7.07 -17.66 5.16
CA GLY A 12 7.88 -18.88 5.02
C GLY A 12 9.21 -18.63 4.32
N THR A 13 9.21 -17.83 3.24
CA THR A 13 10.44 -17.43 2.53
C THR A 13 11.38 -16.67 3.46
N ALA A 14 10.88 -15.69 4.22
CA ALA A 14 11.73 -14.93 5.13
C ALA A 14 12.26 -15.77 6.30
N ILE A 15 11.45 -16.69 6.85
CA ILE A 15 11.92 -17.65 7.86
C ILE A 15 13.03 -18.53 7.28
N ALA A 16 12.87 -19.04 6.05
CA ALA A 16 13.90 -19.86 5.41
C ALA A 16 15.23 -19.10 5.25
N VAL A 17 15.18 -17.81 4.91
CA VAL A 17 16.38 -16.95 4.86
C VAL A 17 16.97 -16.71 6.26
N ALA A 18 16.14 -16.46 7.26
CA ALA A 18 16.59 -16.27 8.63
C ALA A 18 17.32 -17.52 9.17
N GLN A 19 16.78 -18.71 8.89
CA GLN A 19 17.40 -19.97 9.29
C GLN A 19 18.71 -20.25 8.52
N SER A 20 18.76 -19.96 7.21
CA SER A 20 19.99 -20.17 6.42
C SER A 20 21.13 -19.21 6.79
N THR A 21 20.79 -18.08 7.41
CA THR A 21 21.76 -17.08 7.91
C THR A 21 22.00 -17.17 9.41
N GLY A 22 21.45 -18.18 10.10
CA GLY A 22 21.68 -18.44 11.52
C GLY A 22 21.13 -17.37 12.46
N GLN A 23 20.04 -16.69 12.08
CA GLN A 23 19.43 -15.66 12.92
C GLN A 23 18.80 -16.24 14.18
N ASP A 24 18.81 -15.46 15.26
CA ASP A 24 18.09 -15.80 16.49
C ASP A 24 16.56 -15.72 16.30
N ALA A 25 15.82 -16.08 17.36
CA ALA A 25 14.36 -16.09 17.33
C ALA A 25 13.74 -14.69 17.13
N VAL A 26 14.39 -13.64 17.63
CA VAL A 26 13.89 -12.26 17.55
C VAL A 26 14.05 -11.77 16.11
N ASN A 27 15.24 -11.86 15.55
CA ASN A 27 15.52 -11.47 14.17
C ASN A 27 14.74 -12.33 13.17
N THR A 28 14.55 -13.63 13.44
CA THR A 28 13.66 -14.48 12.64
C THR A 28 12.23 -13.94 12.62
N THR A 29 11.71 -13.48 13.77
CA THR A 29 10.36 -12.91 13.85
C THR A 29 10.27 -11.58 13.11
N VAL A 30 11.29 -10.72 13.23
CA VAL A 30 11.37 -9.46 12.48
C VAL A 30 11.39 -9.72 10.97
N MET A 31 12.24 -10.65 10.52
CA MET A 31 12.33 -11.04 9.11
C MET A 31 11.03 -11.67 8.61
N MET A 32 10.38 -12.53 9.41
CA MET A 32 9.05 -13.07 9.08
C MET A 32 8.04 -11.95 8.83
N GLY A 33 7.97 -10.96 9.72
CA GLY A 33 7.10 -9.80 9.56
C GLY A 33 7.44 -8.97 8.31
N ALA A 34 8.72 -8.73 8.07
CA ALA A 34 9.22 -8.05 6.89
C ALA A 34 8.83 -8.80 5.59
N GLY A 35 8.96 -10.12 5.58
CA GLY A 35 8.56 -10.99 4.48
C GLY A 35 7.07 -10.94 4.20
N VAL A 36 6.22 -10.94 5.23
CA VAL A 36 4.76 -10.74 5.07
C VAL A 36 4.47 -9.41 4.39
N MET A 37 5.12 -8.32 4.85
CA MET A 37 4.90 -6.99 4.29
C MET A 37 5.39 -6.89 2.85
N ALA A 38 6.56 -7.45 2.54
CA ALA A 38 7.13 -7.47 1.19
C ALA A 38 6.31 -8.29 0.21
N ALA A 39 5.81 -9.46 0.61
CA ALA A 39 4.95 -10.28 -0.23
C ALA A 39 3.57 -9.65 -0.47
N LEU A 40 3.10 -8.76 0.42
CA LEU A 40 1.85 -8.03 0.23
C LEU A 40 2.02 -6.68 -0.50
N ALA A 41 3.26 -6.20 -0.67
CA ALA A 41 3.55 -4.92 -1.29
C ALA A 41 3.07 -4.80 -2.75
N PRO A 42 3.11 -5.85 -3.60
CA PRO A 42 2.57 -5.78 -4.96
C PRO A 42 1.07 -5.44 -5.01
N ASP A 43 0.30 -5.99 -4.06
CA ASP A 43 -1.15 -5.85 -3.97
C ASP A 43 -1.63 -4.54 -3.32
N LEU A 44 -0.71 -3.63 -2.99
CA LEU A 44 -1.04 -2.31 -2.46
C LEU A 44 -1.92 -1.49 -3.42
N ASP A 45 -1.81 -1.74 -4.72
CA ASP A 45 -2.64 -1.14 -5.78
C ASP A 45 -4.12 -1.56 -5.74
N THR A 46 -4.47 -2.55 -4.90
CA THR A 46 -5.85 -2.98 -4.66
C THR A 46 -6.39 -2.44 -3.34
N ALA A 47 -7.72 -2.48 -3.17
CA ALA A 47 -8.36 -2.31 -1.86
C ALA A 47 -8.14 -3.52 -0.92
N GLY A 48 -6.95 -4.13 -0.98
CA GLY A 48 -6.56 -5.31 -0.23
C GLY A 48 -6.28 -5.03 1.25
N LYS A 49 -5.88 -6.07 1.99
CA LYS A 49 -5.68 -5.99 3.45
C LYS A 49 -4.59 -5.00 3.85
N LEU A 50 -3.49 -4.95 3.11
CA LEU A 50 -2.37 -4.06 3.42
C LEU A 50 -2.72 -2.60 3.11
N ALA A 51 -3.33 -2.34 1.95
CA ALA A 51 -3.79 -1.00 1.58
C ALA A 51 -4.77 -0.41 2.60
N ASN A 52 -5.71 -1.21 3.14
CA ASN A 52 -6.65 -0.77 4.17
C ASN A 52 -6.03 -0.59 5.58
N LYS A 53 -4.81 -1.09 5.81
CA LYS A 53 -4.07 -0.88 7.06
C LYS A 53 -3.17 0.34 6.99
N ILE A 54 -2.59 0.63 5.82
CA ILE A 54 -1.73 1.79 5.59
C ILE A 54 -2.56 3.06 5.34
N SER A 55 -3.72 2.91 4.69
CA SER A 55 -4.62 4.03 4.40
C SER A 55 -5.90 3.95 5.21
N LEU A 56 -6.47 5.11 5.53
CA LEU A 56 -7.79 5.16 6.14
C LEU A 56 -8.82 4.66 5.12
N SER A 57 -9.77 3.85 5.60
CA SER A 57 -10.88 3.36 4.78
C SER A 57 -11.58 4.55 4.13
N HIS A 58 -11.65 4.54 2.80
CA HIS A 58 -12.34 5.58 2.04
C HIS A 58 -13.80 5.72 2.51
N LYS A 59 -14.46 4.62 2.90
CA LYS A 59 -15.83 4.66 3.45
C LYS A 59 -15.91 5.42 4.77
N THR A 60 -14.92 5.27 5.64
CA THR A 60 -14.86 6.00 6.91
C THR A 60 -14.72 7.51 6.65
N ILE A 61 -13.82 7.90 5.75
CA ILE A 61 -13.64 9.31 5.36
C ILE A 61 -14.91 9.86 4.72
N GLN A 62 -15.50 9.13 3.77
CA GLN A 62 -16.78 9.50 3.16
C GLN A 62 -17.88 9.72 4.19
N ASN A 63 -18.02 8.81 5.15
CA ASN A 63 -19.04 8.92 6.20
C ASN A 63 -18.77 10.09 7.14
N LEU A 64 -17.52 10.32 7.51
CA LEU A 64 -17.14 11.47 8.34
C LEU A 64 -17.46 12.79 7.64
N VAL A 65 -17.08 12.93 6.37
CA VAL A 65 -17.40 14.12 5.57
C VAL A 65 -18.91 14.33 5.45
N ARG A 66 -19.68 13.25 5.24
CA ARG A 66 -21.15 13.32 5.22
C ARG A 66 -21.73 13.76 6.55
N ILE A 67 -21.26 13.21 7.67
CA ILE A 67 -21.71 13.57 9.01
C ILE A 67 -21.42 15.06 9.28
N ILE A 68 -20.21 15.54 8.95
CA ILE A 68 -19.88 16.96 9.09
C ILE A 68 -20.80 17.82 8.23
N GLY A 69 -21.08 17.43 6.99
CA GLY A 69 -22.02 18.15 6.11
C GLY A 69 -23.43 18.23 6.68
N ILE A 70 -23.97 17.12 7.21
CA ILE A 70 -25.28 17.08 7.87
C ILE A 70 -25.30 17.97 9.10
N LEU A 71 -24.30 17.87 9.98
CA LEU A 71 -24.23 18.65 11.21
C LEU A 71 -24.08 20.14 10.93
N ALA A 72 -23.26 20.53 9.95
CA ALA A 72 -23.12 21.92 9.52
C ALA A 72 -24.44 22.47 8.94
N GLY A 73 -25.13 21.69 8.11
CA GLY A 73 -26.44 22.04 7.59
C GLY A 73 -27.49 22.21 8.71
N ALA A 74 -27.52 21.29 9.68
CA ALA A 74 -28.42 21.38 10.83
C ALA A 74 -28.12 22.61 11.70
N TYR A 75 -26.85 22.83 12.05
CA TYR A 75 -26.43 23.97 12.85
C TYR A 75 -26.84 25.30 12.19
N THR A 76 -26.59 25.44 10.89
CA THR A 76 -26.91 26.68 10.15
C THR A 76 -28.41 26.86 9.95
N TRP A 77 -29.18 25.77 9.84
CA TRP A 77 -30.64 25.82 9.73
C TRP A 77 -31.32 26.38 10.98
N PHE A 78 -30.85 25.96 12.16
CA PHE A 78 -31.44 26.30 13.46
C PHE A 78 -30.80 27.50 14.15
N GLY A 79 -29.50 27.74 13.92
CA GLY A 79 -28.71 28.72 14.66
C GLY A 79 -28.46 30.05 13.95
N LEU A 80 -28.63 30.11 12.63
CA LEU A 80 -28.32 31.30 11.83
C LEU A 80 -29.53 31.85 11.09
N THR A 81 -29.44 33.11 10.68
CA THR A 81 -30.49 33.81 9.91
C THR A 81 -29.88 34.56 8.71
N GLY A 82 -30.73 35.05 7.81
CA GLY A 82 -30.28 35.82 6.66
C GLY A 82 -29.38 35.04 5.71
N THR A 83 -28.43 35.72 5.08
CA THR A 83 -27.53 35.16 4.05
C THR A 83 -26.63 34.06 4.59
N GLU A 84 -26.18 34.19 5.85
CA GLU A 84 -25.26 33.23 6.50
C GLU A 84 -25.87 31.83 6.58
N LYS A 85 -27.17 31.74 6.86
CA LYS A 85 -27.91 30.47 6.84
C LYS A 85 -27.80 29.77 5.48
N TYR A 86 -28.02 30.51 4.40
CA TYR A 86 -27.98 29.93 3.05
C TYR A 86 -26.57 29.53 2.62
N ILE A 87 -25.54 30.31 2.99
CA ILE A 87 -24.13 29.96 2.77
C ILE A 87 -23.80 28.66 3.52
N GLY A 88 -24.19 28.58 4.79
CA GLY A 88 -23.96 27.39 5.62
C GLY A 88 -24.64 26.12 5.07
N LEU A 89 -25.88 26.23 4.62
CA LEU A 89 -26.60 25.14 3.96
C LEU A 89 -25.91 24.72 2.65
N ALA A 90 -25.45 25.68 1.84
CA ALA A 90 -24.73 25.39 0.61
C ALA A 90 -23.41 24.65 0.89
N LEU A 91 -22.66 25.06 1.92
CA LEU A 91 -21.45 24.36 2.36
C LEU A 91 -21.74 22.95 2.87
N GLY A 92 -22.80 22.77 3.67
CA GLY A 92 -23.24 21.45 4.14
C GLY A 92 -23.59 20.52 2.97
N ALA A 93 -24.38 21.02 2.00
CA ALA A 93 -24.72 20.28 0.79
C ALA A 93 -23.48 19.95 -0.05
N PHE A 94 -22.57 20.91 -0.23
CA PHE A 94 -21.31 20.70 -0.94
C PHE A 94 -20.50 19.55 -0.34
N LEU A 95 -20.39 19.46 0.99
CA LEU A 95 -19.71 18.36 1.66
C LEU A 95 -20.36 16.99 1.37
N LEU A 96 -21.68 16.92 1.27
CA LEU A 96 -22.37 15.69 0.88
C LEU A 96 -22.01 15.26 -0.54
N PHE A 97 -21.93 16.21 -1.47
CA PHE A 97 -21.59 15.95 -2.88
C PHE A 97 -20.11 15.65 -3.10
N ILE A 98 -19.20 16.21 -2.28
CA ILE A 98 -17.76 15.96 -2.42
C ILE A 98 -17.34 14.61 -1.83
N ALA A 99 -18.10 14.07 -0.87
CA ALA A 99 -17.75 12.83 -0.18
C ALA A 99 -17.37 11.67 -1.14
N PRO A 100 -18.12 11.35 -2.20
CA PRO A 100 -17.78 10.24 -3.11
C PRO A 100 -16.42 10.36 -3.80
N ILE A 101 -15.79 11.54 -3.87
CA ILE A 101 -14.46 11.74 -4.47
C ILE A 101 -13.37 11.01 -3.67
N PHE A 102 -13.57 10.84 -2.36
CA PHE A 102 -12.66 10.07 -1.51
C PHE A 102 -12.72 8.59 -1.88
N SER A 103 -11.91 8.21 -2.88
CA SER A 103 -11.76 6.85 -3.38
C SER A 103 -10.59 6.15 -2.69
N GLN A 104 -10.54 4.80 -2.77
CA GLN A 104 -9.41 4.05 -2.22
C GLN A 104 -8.07 4.46 -2.84
N LYS A 105 -8.05 4.78 -4.15
CA LYS A 105 -6.84 5.25 -4.84
C LYS A 105 -6.38 6.60 -4.30
N LEU A 106 -7.31 7.53 -4.07
CA LEU A 106 -6.97 8.81 -3.46
C LEU A 106 -6.42 8.63 -2.04
N MET A 107 -7.04 7.75 -1.24
CA MET A 107 -6.56 7.47 0.12
C MET A 107 -5.15 6.89 0.11
N LEU A 108 -4.87 5.93 -0.77
CA LEU A 108 -3.54 5.35 -0.91
C LEU A 108 -2.51 6.37 -1.40
N PHE A 109 -2.89 7.22 -2.35
CA PHE A 109 -2.04 8.31 -2.83
C PHE A 109 -1.68 9.28 -1.70
N LEU A 110 -2.67 9.73 -0.92
CA LEU A 110 -2.45 10.63 0.22
C LEU A 110 -1.58 9.97 1.30
N SER A 111 -1.81 8.69 1.61
CA SER A 111 -0.95 7.94 2.52
C SER A 111 0.49 7.84 2.01
N GLY A 112 0.69 7.52 0.74
CA GLY A 112 2.01 7.48 0.11
C GLY A 112 2.71 8.85 0.18
N ALA A 113 2.00 9.93 -0.16
CA ALA A 113 2.54 11.29 -0.07
C ALA A 113 2.91 11.68 1.37
N ALA A 114 2.10 11.29 2.36
CA ALA A 114 2.40 11.50 3.77
C ALA A 114 3.65 10.71 4.22
N ILE A 115 3.82 9.47 3.73
CA ILE A 115 5.03 8.66 3.99
C ILE A 115 6.26 9.31 3.33
N VAL A 116 6.15 9.84 2.12
CA VAL A 116 7.23 10.60 1.46
C VAL A 116 7.63 11.81 2.32
N ALA A 117 6.66 12.64 2.68
CA ALA A 117 6.91 13.83 3.49
C ALA A 117 7.51 13.48 4.85
N GLY A 118 6.98 12.43 5.50
CA GLY A 118 7.50 11.89 6.75
C GLY A 118 8.95 11.41 6.63
N GLY A 119 9.24 10.58 5.63
CA GLY A 119 10.59 10.06 5.36
C GLY A 119 11.62 11.15 5.08
N ILE A 120 11.24 12.18 4.32
CA ILE A 120 12.09 13.37 4.12
C ILE A 120 12.30 14.10 5.45
N PHE A 121 11.24 14.32 6.23
CA PHE A 121 11.29 15.03 7.50
C PHE A 121 12.21 14.35 8.52
N ILE A 122 12.19 13.00 8.59
CA ILE A 122 13.06 12.22 9.48
C ILE A 122 14.40 11.82 8.84
N SER A 123 14.66 12.25 7.60
CA SER A 123 15.88 11.93 6.83
C SER A 123 16.11 10.43 6.57
N GLU A 124 15.04 9.63 6.50
CA GLU A 124 15.11 8.18 6.29
C GLU A 124 14.86 7.81 4.82
N ILE A 125 15.92 7.31 4.14
CA ILE A 125 15.88 7.08 2.69
C ILE A 125 14.85 6.02 2.31
N TRP A 126 14.88 4.88 3.01
CA TRP A 126 13.98 3.77 2.72
C TRP A 126 12.50 4.15 2.93
N VAL A 127 12.21 5.04 3.88
CA VAL A 127 10.84 5.50 4.18
C VAL A 127 10.30 6.32 3.02
N TRP A 128 11.03 7.34 2.55
CA TRP A 128 10.49 8.16 1.46
C TRP A 128 10.47 7.39 0.13
N MET A 129 11.40 6.47 -0.12
CA MET A 129 11.33 5.58 -1.28
C MET A 129 10.12 4.62 -1.23
N LEU A 130 9.79 4.10 -0.04
CA LEU A 130 8.57 3.33 0.18
C LEU A 130 7.32 4.19 -0.09
N GLY A 131 7.33 5.45 0.36
CA GLY A 131 6.27 6.41 0.03
C GLY A 131 6.10 6.61 -1.48
N VAL A 132 7.20 6.76 -2.22
CA VAL A 132 7.19 6.87 -3.70
C VAL A 132 6.61 5.59 -4.33
N TYR A 133 6.97 4.41 -3.82
CA TYR A 133 6.39 3.15 -4.28
C TYR A 133 4.87 3.11 -4.09
N VAL A 134 4.37 3.52 -2.92
CA VAL A 134 2.94 3.56 -2.59
C VAL A 134 2.20 4.56 -3.49
N VAL A 135 2.76 5.75 -3.71
CA VAL A 135 2.21 6.74 -4.64
C VAL A 135 2.12 6.18 -6.05
N ALA A 136 3.18 5.55 -6.55
CA ALA A 136 3.19 4.94 -7.88
C ALA A 136 2.11 3.83 -7.98
N ALA A 137 1.99 2.97 -6.97
CA ALA A 137 0.96 1.93 -6.91
C ALA A 137 -0.47 2.50 -6.97
N ALA A 138 -0.72 3.67 -6.37
CA ALA A 138 -2.04 4.31 -6.42
C ALA A 138 -2.42 4.84 -7.81
N LEU A 139 -1.44 5.19 -8.63
CA LEU A 139 -1.62 5.82 -9.95
C LEU A 139 -1.76 4.81 -11.08
N VAL A 140 -1.30 3.57 -10.88
CA VAL A 140 -1.27 2.54 -11.92
C VAL A 140 -2.45 1.56 -11.82
N PRO A 141 -2.83 0.86 -12.91
CA PRO A 141 -3.79 -0.25 -12.84
C PRO A 141 -3.25 -1.45 -12.06
N HIS A 142 -4.14 -2.23 -11.45
CA HIS A 142 -3.75 -3.47 -10.78
C HIS A 142 -3.03 -4.44 -11.74
N ARG A 143 -1.99 -5.13 -11.24
CA ARG A 143 -1.14 -6.08 -12.00
C ARG A 143 -0.31 -5.44 -13.12
N SER A 144 0.07 -4.18 -12.94
CA SER A 144 0.96 -3.47 -13.86
C SER A 144 2.35 -3.28 -13.24
N TYR A 145 2.74 -2.07 -12.89
CA TYR A 145 4.06 -1.71 -12.36
C TYR A 145 4.46 -2.54 -11.13
N THR A 146 3.56 -2.66 -10.15
CA THR A 146 3.77 -3.43 -8.91
C THR A 146 3.92 -4.94 -9.14
N HIS A 147 3.55 -5.44 -10.31
CA HIS A 147 3.68 -6.85 -10.70
C HIS A 147 4.65 -7.02 -11.88
N SER A 148 5.60 -6.10 -12.00
CA SER A 148 6.63 -6.10 -13.04
C SER A 148 8.02 -6.30 -12.46
N PHE A 149 8.96 -6.72 -13.30
CA PHE A 149 10.37 -6.84 -12.96
C PHE A 149 10.97 -5.50 -12.51
N ILE A 150 10.54 -4.39 -13.10
CA ILE A 150 10.98 -3.05 -12.68
C ILE A 150 10.44 -2.70 -11.30
N GLY A 151 9.17 -3.04 -11.02
CA GLY A 151 8.60 -2.85 -9.68
C GLY A 151 9.37 -3.66 -8.62
N TRP A 152 9.72 -4.91 -8.93
CA TRP A 152 10.57 -5.74 -8.08
C TRP A 152 11.97 -5.16 -7.88
N LEU A 153 12.62 -4.66 -8.95
CA LEU A 153 13.93 -4.03 -8.86
C LEU A 153 13.89 -2.75 -8.02
N PHE A 154 12.85 -1.92 -8.18
CA PHE A 154 12.65 -0.74 -7.36
C PHE A 154 12.44 -1.11 -5.89
N PHE A 155 11.65 -2.15 -5.61
CA PHE A 155 11.48 -2.67 -4.26
C PHE A 155 12.79 -3.26 -3.70
N ALA A 156 13.63 -3.88 -4.52
CA ALA A 156 14.95 -4.35 -4.09
C ALA A 156 15.86 -3.19 -3.66
N MET A 157 15.80 -2.03 -4.33
CA MET A 157 16.50 -0.84 -3.85
C MET A 157 15.98 -0.35 -2.50
N ILE A 158 14.65 -0.38 -2.28
CA ILE A 158 14.08 -0.08 -0.95
C ILE A 158 14.62 -1.07 0.09
N ALA A 159 14.59 -2.36 -0.23
CA ALA A 159 15.07 -3.42 0.65
C ALA A 159 16.57 -3.27 0.99
N TYR A 160 17.39 -2.78 0.06
CA TYR A 160 18.79 -2.46 0.31
C TYR A 160 18.94 -1.39 1.39
N TYR A 161 18.22 -0.27 1.29
CA TYR A 161 18.30 0.77 2.32
C TYR A 161 17.72 0.34 3.67
N ILE A 162 16.69 -0.52 3.68
CA ILE A 162 16.20 -1.15 4.91
C ILE A 162 17.31 -2.02 5.54
N ASP A 163 17.98 -2.84 4.75
CA ASP A 163 19.06 -3.72 5.22
C ASP A 163 20.23 -2.92 5.83
N GLN A 164 20.60 -1.79 5.22
CA GLN A 164 21.63 -0.89 5.77
C GLN A 164 21.20 -0.20 7.07
N GLU A 165 19.92 0.10 7.25
CA GLU A 165 19.41 0.75 8.47
C GLU A 165 19.35 -0.23 9.65
N PHE A 166 18.80 -1.42 9.42
CA PHE A 166 18.58 -2.39 10.51
C PHE A 166 19.76 -3.34 10.74
N MET A 167 20.66 -3.48 9.76
CA MET A 167 21.88 -4.30 9.83
C MET A 167 21.62 -5.77 10.25
N ILE A 168 20.46 -6.31 9.89
CA ILE A 168 20.09 -7.71 10.14
C ILE A 168 20.55 -8.55 8.95
N GLN A 169 21.52 -9.44 9.17
CA GLN A 169 22.05 -10.30 8.12
C GLN A 169 20.93 -11.12 7.45
N GLY A 170 20.83 -11.00 6.12
CA GLY A 170 19.83 -11.70 5.32
C GLY A 170 18.50 -10.95 5.15
N LEU A 171 18.30 -9.80 5.78
CA LEU A 171 17.07 -9.02 5.69
C LEU A 171 16.78 -8.57 4.24
N TYR A 172 17.80 -8.09 3.52
CA TYR A 172 17.69 -7.81 2.09
C TYR A 172 17.09 -8.99 1.31
N TRP A 173 17.64 -10.18 1.48
CA TRP A 173 17.19 -11.38 0.79
C TRP A 173 15.80 -11.83 1.22
N ALA A 174 15.46 -11.70 2.51
CA ALA A 174 14.11 -11.99 2.99
C ALA A 174 13.06 -11.10 2.30
N LEU A 175 13.33 -9.80 2.18
CA LEU A 175 12.44 -8.85 1.52
C LEU A 175 12.32 -9.11 0.01
N VAL A 176 13.46 -9.23 -0.68
CA VAL A 176 13.51 -9.40 -2.14
C VAL A 176 12.90 -10.71 -2.59
N LEU A 177 13.20 -11.80 -1.88
CA LEU A 177 12.65 -13.12 -2.19
C LEU A 177 11.18 -13.23 -1.79
N ALA A 178 10.74 -12.59 -0.70
CA ALA A 178 9.32 -12.57 -0.36
C ALA A 178 8.48 -11.82 -1.41
N TYR A 179 8.93 -10.65 -1.87
CA TYR A 179 8.29 -9.97 -3.00
C TYR A 179 8.34 -10.83 -4.27
N GLY A 180 9.50 -11.43 -4.57
CA GLY A 180 9.65 -12.32 -5.73
C GLY A 180 8.69 -13.52 -5.67
N SER A 181 8.46 -14.07 -4.48
CA SER A 181 7.52 -15.17 -4.26
C SER A 181 6.08 -14.77 -4.61
N HIS A 182 5.68 -13.52 -4.33
CA HIS A 182 4.39 -12.99 -4.79
C HIS A 182 4.28 -13.07 -6.31
N LEU A 183 5.26 -12.52 -7.03
CA LEU A 183 5.27 -12.53 -8.49
C LEU A 183 5.21 -13.95 -9.04
N LEU A 184 6.01 -14.87 -8.50
CA LEU A 184 6.04 -16.27 -8.94
C LEU A 184 4.68 -16.95 -8.72
N THR A 185 4.04 -16.73 -7.58
CA THR A 185 2.71 -17.29 -7.29
C THR A 185 1.59 -16.67 -8.13
N ASP A 186 1.82 -15.47 -8.68
CA ASP A 186 0.89 -14.76 -9.56
C ASP A 186 1.16 -14.97 -11.06
N MET A 187 2.16 -15.78 -11.42
CA MET A 187 2.35 -16.24 -12.79
C MET A 187 1.29 -17.27 -13.20
N ARG A 188 0.97 -17.32 -14.50
CA ARG A 188 -0.04 -18.19 -15.09
C ARG A 188 0.33 -19.67 -15.03
N PHE A 189 1.63 -19.98 -15.01
CA PHE A 189 2.09 -21.38 -14.90
C PHE A 189 1.96 -21.93 -13.47
N TRP A 190 1.71 -21.10 -12.46
CA TRP A 190 1.53 -21.57 -11.09
C TRP A 190 0.18 -22.29 -10.92
N PRO A 191 0.16 -23.52 -10.35
CA PRO A 191 -1.07 -24.26 -10.14
C PRO A 191 -2.09 -23.46 -9.32
N GLY A 192 -3.29 -23.28 -9.87
CA GLY A 192 -4.38 -22.57 -9.20
C GLY A 192 -4.54 -21.09 -9.58
N ASN A 193 -3.65 -20.52 -10.38
CA ASN A 193 -3.80 -19.17 -10.91
C ASN A 193 -4.19 -19.16 -12.40
N LYS A 194 -5.38 -18.65 -12.71
CA LYS A 194 -5.89 -18.58 -14.11
C LYS A 194 -5.51 -17.27 -14.82
N ARG A 195 -4.93 -16.29 -14.11
CA ARG A 195 -4.63 -14.95 -14.62
C ARG A 195 -3.15 -14.63 -14.38
N GLY A 196 -2.38 -14.37 -15.44
CA GLY A 196 -0.96 -14.06 -15.32
C GLY A 196 -0.66 -12.63 -14.88
N ILE A 197 0.62 -12.30 -14.87
CA ILE A 197 1.15 -10.95 -14.65
C ILE A 197 1.96 -10.49 -15.86
N LYS A 198 2.00 -9.17 -16.08
CA LYS A 198 2.79 -8.57 -17.16
C LYS A 198 4.19 -8.24 -16.65
N LEU A 199 4.95 -9.29 -16.36
CA LEU A 199 6.26 -9.19 -15.69
C LEU A 199 7.22 -8.22 -16.41
N LEU A 200 7.18 -8.19 -17.74
CA LEU A 200 8.13 -7.44 -18.56
C LEU A 200 7.69 -6.00 -18.89
N LEU A 201 6.71 -5.43 -18.19
CA LEU A 201 6.34 -4.02 -18.38
C LEU A 201 7.52 -3.07 -18.05
N PRO A 202 7.65 -1.95 -18.78
CA PRO A 202 6.83 -1.48 -19.89
C PRO A 202 7.21 -2.06 -21.26
N PHE A 203 8.24 -2.92 -21.33
CA PHE A 203 8.80 -3.44 -22.58
C PHE A 203 7.91 -4.47 -23.29
N SER A 204 7.14 -5.26 -22.53
CA SER A 204 6.20 -6.24 -23.08
C SER A 204 4.92 -6.33 -22.23
N ARG A 205 3.81 -6.61 -22.91
CA ARG A 205 2.48 -6.80 -22.31
C ARG A 205 2.08 -8.27 -22.22
N VAL A 206 2.98 -9.19 -22.56
CA VAL A 206 2.74 -10.64 -22.47
C VAL A 206 2.49 -11.01 -21.01
N GLU A 207 1.42 -11.75 -20.78
CA GLU A 207 1.10 -12.32 -19.47
C GLU A 207 1.83 -13.65 -19.30
N ILE A 208 2.58 -13.74 -18.21
CA ILE A 208 3.35 -14.92 -17.81
C ILE A 208 2.71 -15.55 -16.58
#